data_AF-A0A953B4I1-F1
#
_entry.id   AF-A0A953B4I1-F1
#
_cell.length_a   1.000
_cell.length_b   1.000
_cell.length_c   1.000
_cell.angle_alpha   90.00
_cell.angle_beta   90.00
_cell.angle_gamma   90.00
#
_symmetry.space_group_name_H-M   'P 1'
#
loop_
_entity.id
_entity.type
_entity.pdbx_description
1 polymer ?
#
loop_
_entity_poly.entity_id
_entity_poly.type
_entity_poly.pdbx_seq_one_letter_code
_entity_poly.pdbx_strand_id
1 'polypeptide(L)'
;HDIYSIEDLAQLIYDLKQINPDARVCVKLVARSGIGTIAAGVAKARADVILISGHVGGTGASPQSSIKYAGVPWEMGLSEVHQVLSLNRLRHRVRLRTDGGIKTGRDVVIAAMLGAEEFGIGTAALVAMGCIMVRQCHSNTCPVGVCTQDPRLRQRFTGTPEKVVNLFSFIAEEVREILASLGMRSLNEVIGRTDLLTQVSRGAPHLDDLDLNPLLAQADPGGYARYCTVEGRNEVPDTLDAQMIKDARTLFEDGEKLQLQYNIRNTQRAIGARMSAMITRRFGMTGLRPGHVTVRLRGSAGQSLGAFAVQGLKLEVFGDANDYVGKGLSGGTIVVRPLPSSPLASNQNTIIGNTVLYGATAGKLFAAGQAGERFAVRNSGALVVVEGCGANGCEYMTGGVAVILGPVGDNFAAGMSGGTAFVYDPEEAFPSRVNGDSVIWQRLASAYWEGVLKDLVAEHARETQSRFAAALVNDWALERGHFWQVVPKEMLPFLEHPLSDAVPAEAVAAPAASKRA
;
A
#
# COMPACT_ATOMS: atom_id res chain seq x y z
N HIS A 1 -1.98 -4.41 4.32
CA HIS A 1 -2.81 -4.90 5.44
C HIS A 1 -4.28 -4.52 5.23
N ASP A 2 -4.68 -4.28 4.00
CA ASP A 2 -5.99 -3.77 3.59
C ASP A 2 -6.61 -4.65 2.51
N ILE A 3 -6.16 -5.90 2.43
CA ILE A 3 -6.66 -6.96 1.54
C ILE A 3 -6.61 -8.26 2.34
N TYR A 4 -7.67 -8.56 3.09
CA TYR A 4 -7.84 -9.83 3.79
C TYR A 4 -8.87 -10.74 3.10
N SER A 5 -9.69 -10.17 2.22
CA SER A 5 -10.66 -10.87 1.41
C SER A 5 -10.84 -10.23 0.02
N ILE A 6 -11.75 -10.78 -0.79
CA ILE A 6 -12.01 -10.26 -2.14
C ILE A 6 -12.73 -8.91 -2.12
N GLU A 7 -13.59 -8.68 -1.12
CA GLU A 7 -14.27 -7.42 -0.90
C GLU A 7 -13.30 -6.31 -0.47
N ASP A 8 -12.26 -6.63 0.31
CA ASP A 8 -11.19 -5.68 0.62
C ASP A 8 -10.38 -5.31 -0.64
N LEU A 9 -10.08 -6.29 -1.51
CA LEU A 9 -9.46 -6.00 -2.79
C LEU A 9 -10.34 -5.07 -3.65
N ALA A 10 -11.65 -5.31 -3.66
CA ALA A 10 -12.60 -4.42 -4.34
C ALA A 10 -12.60 -3.01 -3.73
N GLN A 11 -12.44 -2.89 -2.41
CA GLN A 11 -12.29 -1.61 -1.74
C GLN A 11 -10.99 -0.91 -2.14
N LEU A 12 -9.84 -1.60 -2.18
CA LEU A 12 -8.59 -0.99 -2.64
C LEU A 12 -8.69 -0.56 -4.12
N ILE A 13 -9.25 -1.38 -4.99
CA ILE A 13 -9.48 -1.01 -6.41
C ILE A 13 -10.35 0.26 -6.48
N TYR A 14 -11.39 0.33 -5.65
CA TYR A 14 -12.23 1.52 -5.53
C TYR A 14 -11.41 2.74 -5.09
N ASP A 15 -10.65 2.64 -4.01
CA ASP A 15 -9.81 3.73 -3.47
C ASP A 15 -8.83 4.26 -4.53
N LEU A 16 -8.13 3.35 -5.23
CA LEU A 16 -7.18 3.69 -6.30
C LEU A 16 -7.87 4.44 -7.45
N LYS A 17 -9.07 3.99 -7.84
CA LYS A 17 -9.86 4.64 -8.88
C LYS A 17 -10.49 5.95 -8.43
N GLN A 18 -10.64 6.19 -7.12
CA GLN A 18 -11.08 7.48 -6.56
C GLN A 18 -9.93 8.50 -6.56
N ILE A 19 -8.74 8.14 -6.06
CA ILE A 19 -7.57 9.04 -6.04
C ILE A 19 -7.00 9.29 -7.44
N ASN A 20 -7.19 8.36 -8.39
CA ASN A 20 -6.79 8.57 -9.78
C ASN A 20 -7.94 8.20 -10.75
N PRO A 21 -8.71 9.19 -11.24
CA PRO A 21 -9.80 8.95 -12.20
C PRO A 21 -9.34 8.43 -13.56
N ASP A 22 -8.07 8.54 -13.92
CA ASP A 22 -7.61 8.20 -15.27
C ASP A 22 -6.89 6.85 -15.33
N ALA A 23 -6.44 6.34 -14.18
CA ALA A 23 -5.64 5.13 -14.12
C ALA A 23 -6.48 3.85 -14.30
N ARG A 24 -5.86 2.89 -14.99
CA ARG A 24 -6.24 1.47 -14.95
C ARG A 24 -5.63 0.80 -13.72
N VAL A 25 -6.36 -0.12 -13.11
CA VAL A 25 -5.88 -0.92 -11.97
C VAL A 25 -5.51 -2.32 -12.42
N CYS A 26 -4.27 -2.72 -12.13
CA CYS A 26 -3.73 -4.04 -12.42
C CYS A 26 -3.57 -4.84 -11.12
N VAL A 27 -4.10 -6.05 -11.08
CA VAL A 27 -3.85 -6.99 -9.98
C VAL A 27 -2.82 -8.02 -10.44
N LYS A 28 -1.66 -8.04 -9.79
CA LYS A 28 -0.60 -9.02 -10.04
C LYS A 28 -0.84 -10.26 -9.19
N LEU A 29 -1.05 -11.39 -9.84
CA LEU A 29 -1.21 -12.71 -9.24
C LEU A 29 -0.07 -13.62 -9.70
N VAL A 30 0.31 -14.59 -8.86
CA VAL A 30 1.29 -15.63 -9.23
C VAL A 30 0.52 -16.89 -9.61
N ALA A 31 0.89 -17.48 -10.74
CA ALA A 31 0.28 -18.70 -11.26
C ALA A 31 0.30 -19.81 -10.19
N ARG A 32 -0.87 -20.40 -9.98
CA ARG A 32 -1.13 -21.60 -9.16
C ARG A 32 -2.50 -22.14 -9.58
N SER A 33 -2.71 -23.45 -9.47
CA SER A 33 -4.06 -24.01 -9.65
C SER A 33 -5.07 -23.36 -8.69
N GLY A 34 -6.25 -23.00 -9.21
CA GLY A 34 -7.31 -22.26 -8.50
C GLY A 34 -7.26 -20.74 -8.75
N ILE A 35 -6.25 -20.25 -9.46
CA ILE A 35 -6.12 -18.83 -9.83
C ILE A 35 -7.27 -18.35 -10.73
N GLY A 36 -7.88 -19.21 -11.54
CA GLY A 36 -9.02 -18.87 -12.39
C GLY A 36 -10.21 -18.37 -11.57
N THR A 37 -10.51 -19.04 -10.45
CA THR A 37 -11.58 -18.64 -9.52
C THR A 37 -11.29 -17.28 -8.88
N ILE A 38 -10.04 -17.08 -8.45
CA ILE A 38 -9.59 -15.80 -7.90
C ILE A 38 -9.72 -14.70 -8.95
N ALA A 39 -9.28 -14.95 -10.19
CA ALA A 39 -9.35 -13.99 -11.29
C ALA A 39 -10.79 -13.58 -11.61
N ALA A 40 -11.77 -14.50 -11.50
CA ALA A 40 -13.19 -14.15 -11.62
C ALA A 40 -13.63 -13.18 -10.52
N GLY A 41 -13.18 -13.38 -9.27
CA GLY A 41 -13.39 -12.42 -8.17
C GLY A 41 -12.76 -11.06 -8.48
N VAL A 42 -11.50 -11.05 -8.94
CA VAL A 42 -10.76 -9.83 -9.30
C VAL A 42 -11.46 -9.04 -10.41
N ALA A 43 -11.97 -9.72 -11.44
CA ALA A 43 -12.75 -9.08 -12.50
C ALA A 43 -14.07 -8.48 -11.97
N LYS A 44 -14.78 -9.19 -11.08
CA LYS A 44 -15.99 -8.67 -10.42
C LYS A 44 -15.70 -7.47 -9.51
N ALA A 45 -14.51 -7.45 -8.91
CA ALA A 45 -13.97 -6.35 -8.10
C ALA A 45 -13.55 -5.11 -8.93
N ARG A 46 -13.82 -5.10 -10.25
CA ARG A 46 -13.56 -3.98 -11.17
C ARG A 46 -12.08 -3.72 -11.47
N ALA A 47 -11.20 -4.71 -11.36
CA ALA A 47 -9.86 -4.59 -11.92
C ALA A 47 -9.93 -4.43 -13.45
N ASP A 48 -8.93 -3.77 -14.05
CA ASP A 48 -8.86 -3.56 -15.50
C ASP A 48 -7.89 -4.53 -16.17
N VAL A 49 -6.85 -4.90 -15.43
CA VAL A 49 -5.80 -5.82 -15.88
C VAL A 49 -5.56 -6.88 -14.81
N ILE A 50 -5.41 -8.13 -15.24
CA ILE A 50 -4.94 -9.22 -14.39
C ILE A 50 -3.61 -9.69 -14.95
N LEU A 51 -2.55 -9.57 -14.16
CA LEU A 51 -1.22 -10.08 -14.50
C LEU A 51 -1.03 -11.44 -13.86
N ILE A 52 -0.73 -12.46 -14.67
CA ILE A 52 -0.37 -13.81 -14.24
C ILE A 52 1.14 -13.98 -14.34
N SER A 53 1.80 -14.13 -13.19
CA SER A 53 3.24 -14.33 -13.12
C SER A 53 3.61 -15.79 -12.95
N GLY A 54 4.50 -16.30 -13.80
CA GLY A 54 5.04 -17.65 -13.67
C GLY A 54 6.07 -17.78 -12.54
N HIS A 55 6.26 -19.00 -12.04
CA HIS A 55 7.21 -19.31 -10.96
C HIS A 55 8.67 -18.95 -11.27
N VAL A 56 9.08 -18.90 -12.54
CA VAL A 56 10.44 -18.53 -12.97
C VAL A 56 10.70 -17.02 -13.04
N GLY A 57 9.88 -16.20 -12.38
CA GLY A 57 10.09 -14.76 -12.25
C GLY A 57 11.42 -14.40 -11.57
N GLY A 58 12.00 -13.27 -11.97
CA GLY A 58 13.21 -12.75 -11.34
C GLY A 58 12.92 -12.08 -9.99
N THR A 59 13.92 -12.06 -9.10
CA THR A 59 13.88 -11.32 -7.83
C THR A 59 15.27 -10.80 -7.47
N GLY A 60 15.34 -9.63 -6.82
CA GLY A 60 16.58 -9.09 -6.27
C GLY A 60 17.03 -9.81 -5.00
N ALA A 61 16.08 -10.25 -4.18
CA ALA A 61 16.32 -10.99 -2.94
C ALA A 61 15.08 -11.84 -2.59
N SER A 62 15.29 -13.13 -2.33
CA SER A 62 14.25 -14.06 -1.89
C SER A 62 14.89 -15.33 -1.33
N PRO A 63 14.27 -16.02 -0.36
CA PRO A 63 14.68 -17.35 0.04
C PRO A 63 14.76 -18.30 -1.16
N GLN A 64 15.81 -19.14 -1.20
CA GLN A 64 15.98 -20.13 -2.27
C GLN A 64 14.82 -21.13 -2.31
N SER A 65 14.25 -21.47 -1.15
CA SER A 65 13.07 -22.32 -1.06
C SER A 65 11.89 -21.74 -1.85
N SER A 66 11.61 -20.45 -1.73
CA SER A 66 10.56 -19.78 -2.50
C SER A 66 10.86 -19.76 -3.99
N ILE A 67 12.11 -19.48 -4.38
CA ILE A 67 12.53 -19.46 -5.80
C ILE A 67 12.37 -20.83 -6.46
N LYS A 68 12.61 -21.92 -5.71
CA LYS A 68 12.64 -23.28 -6.26
C LYS A 68 11.31 -24.03 -6.12
N TYR A 69 10.49 -23.70 -5.13
CA TYR A 69 9.35 -24.54 -4.73
C TYR A 69 8.01 -23.79 -4.63
N ALA A 70 7.95 -22.49 -4.91
CA ALA A 70 6.70 -21.72 -4.87
C ALA A 70 6.26 -21.25 -6.27
N GLY A 71 4.96 -21.39 -6.55
CA GLY A 71 4.34 -21.04 -7.84
C GLY A 71 4.37 -22.18 -8.87
N VAL A 72 3.67 -21.99 -9.99
CA VAL A 72 3.67 -22.92 -11.13
C VAL A 72 3.99 -22.19 -12.46
N PRO A 73 4.18 -22.89 -13.59
CA PRO A 73 4.37 -22.26 -14.90
C PRO A 73 3.22 -21.31 -15.26
N TRP A 74 3.53 -20.21 -15.95
CA TRP A 74 2.51 -19.23 -16.31
C TRP A 74 1.54 -19.80 -17.35
N GLU A 75 1.96 -20.78 -18.16
CA GLU A 75 1.15 -21.47 -19.15
C GLU A 75 -0.11 -22.07 -18.50
N MET A 76 0.06 -22.72 -17.34
CA MET A 76 -1.04 -23.31 -16.58
C MET A 76 -1.96 -22.24 -15.98
N GLY A 77 -1.38 -21.24 -15.31
CA GLY A 77 -2.19 -20.21 -14.65
C GLY A 77 -2.92 -19.32 -15.65
N LEU A 78 -2.26 -18.96 -16.75
CA LEU A 78 -2.80 -18.10 -17.79
C LEU A 78 -3.97 -18.77 -18.51
N SER A 79 -3.81 -20.03 -18.92
CA SER A 79 -4.89 -20.78 -19.57
C SER A 79 -6.07 -20.97 -18.63
N GLU A 80 -5.85 -21.30 -17.36
CA GLU A 80 -6.91 -21.43 -16.35
C GLU A 80 -7.68 -20.12 -16.17
N VAL A 81 -6.99 -18.98 -16.04
CA VAL A 81 -7.64 -17.66 -15.96
C VAL A 81 -8.42 -17.36 -17.23
N HIS A 82 -7.83 -17.58 -18.41
CA HIS A 82 -8.50 -17.33 -19.68
C HIS A 82 -9.79 -18.16 -19.82
N GLN A 83 -9.73 -19.45 -19.51
CA GLN A 83 -10.84 -20.38 -19.58
C GLN A 83 -11.93 -20.03 -18.56
N VAL A 84 -11.59 -19.87 -17.27
CA VAL A 84 -12.57 -19.59 -16.21
C VAL A 84 -13.25 -18.23 -16.42
N LEU A 85 -12.51 -17.19 -16.81
CA LEU A 85 -13.12 -15.90 -17.14
C LEU A 85 -14.05 -16.00 -18.35
N SER A 86 -13.73 -16.83 -19.35
CA SER A 86 -14.56 -17.03 -20.53
C SER A 86 -15.86 -17.75 -20.16
N LEU A 87 -15.76 -18.84 -19.39
CA LEU A 87 -16.93 -19.59 -18.87
C LEU A 87 -17.87 -18.71 -18.03
N ASN A 88 -17.32 -17.74 -17.29
CA ASN A 88 -18.10 -16.81 -16.47
C ASN A 88 -18.54 -15.54 -17.21
N ARG A 89 -18.27 -15.42 -18.52
CA ARG A 89 -18.58 -14.22 -19.33
C ARG A 89 -17.95 -12.94 -18.75
N LEU A 90 -16.75 -13.06 -18.19
CA LEU A 90 -15.97 -11.95 -17.63
C LEU A 90 -14.71 -11.63 -18.45
N ARG A 91 -14.29 -12.53 -19.36
CA ARG A 91 -13.03 -12.42 -20.11
C ARG A 91 -12.90 -11.12 -20.90
N HIS A 92 -13.98 -10.64 -21.49
CA HIS A 92 -13.99 -9.41 -22.30
C HIS A 92 -13.88 -8.12 -21.47
N ARG A 93 -13.96 -8.20 -20.15
CA ARG A 93 -13.95 -7.04 -19.23
C ARG A 93 -12.58 -6.70 -18.67
N VAL A 94 -11.64 -7.65 -18.75
CA VAL A 94 -10.31 -7.52 -18.16
C VAL A 94 -9.24 -7.89 -19.16
N ARG A 95 -8.17 -7.10 -19.21
CA ARG A 95 -7.00 -7.43 -20.02
C ARG A 95 -6.13 -8.42 -19.28
N LEU A 96 -5.69 -9.49 -19.95
CA LEU A 96 -4.74 -10.43 -19.37
C LEU A 96 -3.31 -10.06 -19.74
N ARG A 97 -2.45 -9.96 -18.73
CA ARG A 97 -1.01 -9.78 -18.89
C ARG A 97 -0.31 -11.02 -18.34
N THR A 98 0.83 -11.41 -18.92
CA THR A 98 1.65 -12.48 -18.35
C THR A 98 3.12 -12.09 -18.28
N ASP A 99 3.83 -12.59 -17.27
CA ASP A 99 5.29 -12.51 -17.17
C ASP A 99 5.85 -13.82 -16.59
N GLY A 100 7.18 -13.96 -16.58
CA GLY A 100 7.85 -15.14 -16.04
C GLY A 100 8.73 -15.83 -17.07
N GLY A 101 9.89 -15.24 -17.36
CA GLY A 101 10.88 -15.87 -18.22
C GLY A 101 10.64 -15.74 -19.72
N ILE A 102 9.74 -14.86 -20.16
CA ILE A 102 9.55 -14.49 -21.58
C ILE A 102 10.83 -13.82 -22.10
N LYS A 103 11.39 -14.36 -23.19
CA LYS A 103 12.64 -13.89 -23.79
C LYS A 103 12.56 -13.71 -25.31
N THR A 104 11.65 -14.41 -25.97
CA THR A 104 11.61 -14.54 -27.43
C THR A 104 10.25 -14.12 -28.01
N GLY A 105 10.20 -13.85 -29.30
CA GLY A 105 8.95 -13.63 -30.03
C GLY A 105 8.04 -14.87 -29.98
N ARG A 106 8.60 -16.07 -30.04
CA ARG A 106 7.82 -17.31 -29.85
C ARG A 106 7.13 -17.39 -28.48
N ASP A 107 7.82 -17.02 -27.40
CA ASP A 107 7.21 -17.01 -26.06
C ASP A 107 6.00 -16.07 -26.02
N VAL A 108 6.11 -14.90 -26.65
CA VAL A 108 5.01 -13.92 -26.78
C VAL A 108 3.83 -14.49 -27.56
N VAL A 109 4.09 -15.13 -28.70
CA VAL A 109 3.02 -15.72 -29.53
C VAL A 109 2.30 -16.87 -28.81
N ILE A 110 3.03 -17.75 -28.12
CA ILE A 110 2.43 -18.82 -27.32
C ILE A 110 1.59 -18.24 -26.18
N ALA A 111 2.11 -17.25 -25.46
CA ALA A 111 1.36 -16.55 -24.42
C ALA A 111 0.07 -15.90 -24.97
N ALA A 112 0.13 -15.31 -26.17
CA ALA A 112 -1.04 -14.75 -26.85
C ALA A 112 -2.08 -15.85 -27.14
N MET A 113 -1.65 -16.97 -27.72
CA MET A 113 -2.53 -18.12 -28.02
C MET A 113 -3.16 -18.73 -26.76
N LEU A 114 -2.44 -18.73 -25.64
CA LEU A 114 -2.97 -19.14 -24.32
C LEU A 114 -3.87 -18.06 -23.67
N GLY A 115 -3.98 -16.88 -24.27
CA GLY A 115 -4.99 -15.88 -23.93
C GLY A 115 -4.49 -14.56 -23.37
N ALA A 116 -3.18 -14.32 -23.30
CA ALA A 116 -2.62 -13.03 -22.89
C ALA A 116 -2.73 -11.96 -23.99
N GLU A 117 -2.80 -10.70 -23.57
CA GLU A 117 -2.85 -9.51 -24.42
C GLU A 117 -1.64 -8.58 -24.23
N GLU A 118 -0.95 -8.72 -23.09
CA GLU A 118 0.25 -7.94 -22.75
C GLU A 118 1.32 -8.85 -22.13
N PHE A 119 2.61 -8.53 -22.35
CA PHE A 119 3.73 -9.42 -22.03
C PHE A 119 4.80 -8.67 -21.23
N GLY A 120 5.10 -9.14 -20.02
CA GLY A 120 6.09 -8.54 -19.14
C GLY A 120 7.48 -9.16 -19.34
N ILE A 121 8.46 -8.33 -19.65
CA ILE A 121 9.86 -8.73 -19.87
C ILE A 121 10.77 -8.00 -18.89
N GLY A 122 11.15 -8.68 -17.81
CA GLY A 122 12.05 -8.15 -16.77
C GLY A 122 13.51 -8.54 -16.99
N THR A 123 13.84 -9.81 -16.73
CA THR A 123 15.23 -10.30 -16.75
C THR A 123 15.93 -10.10 -18.08
N ALA A 124 15.28 -10.35 -19.22
CA ALA A 124 15.91 -10.12 -20.53
C ALA A 124 16.24 -8.63 -20.75
N ALA A 125 15.38 -7.71 -20.29
CA ALA A 125 15.68 -6.28 -20.30
C ALA A 125 16.86 -5.93 -19.37
N LEU A 126 16.96 -6.55 -18.19
CA LEU A 126 18.15 -6.41 -17.32
C LEU A 126 19.43 -6.91 -18.01
N VAL A 127 19.36 -8.02 -18.75
CA VAL A 127 20.48 -8.57 -19.52
C VAL A 127 20.87 -7.63 -20.65
N ALA A 128 19.90 -7.08 -21.40
CA ALA A 128 20.17 -6.06 -22.42
C ALA A 128 20.84 -4.81 -21.82
N MET A 129 20.52 -4.45 -20.57
CA MET A 129 21.19 -3.39 -19.83
C MET A 129 22.58 -3.77 -19.25
N GLY A 130 23.02 -5.02 -19.41
CA GLY A 130 24.35 -5.48 -19.01
C GLY A 130 24.39 -6.47 -17.86
N CYS A 131 23.25 -6.97 -17.36
CA CYS A 131 23.26 -8.06 -16.39
C CYS A 131 23.92 -9.32 -16.97
N ILE A 132 24.95 -9.81 -16.28
CA ILE A 132 25.70 -11.02 -16.65
C ILE A 132 25.25 -12.27 -15.86
N MET A 133 24.07 -12.21 -15.22
CA MET A 133 23.44 -13.34 -14.53
C MET A 133 24.27 -13.97 -13.38
N VAL A 134 25.08 -13.18 -12.68
CA VAL A 134 25.93 -13.63 -11.55
C VAL A 134 25.16 -13.90 -10.23
N ARG A 135 23.88 -13.51 -10.15
CA ARG A 135 22.95 -13.79 -9.02
C ARG A 135 23.36 -13.23 -7.64
N GLN A 136 24.08 -12.11 -7.62
CA GLN A 136 24.49 -11.39 -6.40
C GLN A 136 23.67 -10.12 -6.12
N CYS A 137 22.43 -10.06 -6.62
CA CYS A 137 21.59 -8.86 -6.52
C CYS A 137 21.31 -8.46 -5.06
N HIS A 138 21.13 -9.44 -4.17
CA HIS A 138 20.86 -9.25 -2.74
C HIS A 138 22.09 -8.79 -1.94
N SER A 139 23.30 -8.97 -2.50
CA SER A 139 24.56 -8.73 -1.80
C SER A 139 25.04 -7.29 -1.90
N ASN A 140 24.35 -6.44 -2.68
CA ASN A 140 24.78 -5.08 -3.01
C ASN A 140 26.12 -5.01 -3.78
N THR A 141 26.64 -6.14 -4.30
CA THR A 141 27.94 -6.25 -4.98
C THR A 141 27.83 -6.48 -6.49
N CYS A 142 26.80 -5.95 -7.14
CA CYS A 142 26.60 -6.15 -8.58
C CYS A 142 27.81 -5.64 -9.40
N PRO A 143 28.53 -6.51 -10.15
CA PRO A 143 29.79 -6.13 -10.79
C PRO A 143 29.62 -5.15 -11.96
N VAL A 144 28.39 -5.01 -12.45
CA VAL A 144 28.01 -4.24 -13.65
C VAL A 144 27.05 -3.09 -13.32
N GLY A 145 26.90 -2.74 -12.05
CA GLY A 145 26.11 -1.56 -11.65
C GLY A 145 24.59 -1.65 -11.83
N VAL A 146 24.04 -2.83 -12.10
CA VAL A 146 22.59 -3.02 -12.34
C VAL A 146 21.79 -3.05 -11.03
N CYS A 147 22.12 -3.98 -10.12
CA CYS A 147 21.40 -4.17 -8.84
C CYS A 147 22.32 -3.85 -7.64
N THR A 148 22.66 -2.59 -7.44
CA THR A 148 23.51 -2.12 -6.33
C THR A 148 23.25 -0.66 -6.02
N GLN A 149 23.36 -0.29 -4.75
CA GLN A 149 23.32 1.08 -4.26
C GLN A 149 24.73 1.65 -3.96
N ASP A 150 25.80 0.84 -4.01
CA ASP A 150 27.18 1.33 -3.85
C ASP A 150 27.52 2.29 -5.01
N PRO A 151 27.83 3.57 -4.74
CA PRO A 151 28.15 4.55 -5.78
C PRO A 151 29.28 4.12 -6.71
N ARG A 152 30.31 3.42 -6.20
CA ARG A 152 31.46 2.96 -6.99
C ARG A 152 31.08 1.86 -7.97
N LEU A 153 30.16 0.98 -7.58
CA LEU A 153 29.68 -0.09 -8.45
C LEU A 153 28.65 0.43 -9.46
N ARG A 154 27.82 1.41 -9.09
CA ARG A 154 26.88 2.08 -10.00
C ARG A 154 27.58 2.78 -11.17
N GLN A 155 28.79 3.30 -10.97
CA GLN A 155 29.62 3.87 -12.05
C GLN A 155 29.99 2.85 -13.15
N ARG A 156 29.85 1.54 -12.88
CA ARG A 156 30.09 0.47 -13.86
C ARG A 156 28.89 0.17 -14.76
N PHE A 157 27.74 0.82 -14.52
CA PHE A 157 26.54 0.62 -15.32
C PHE A 157 26.72 1.16 -16.74
N THR A 158 26.50 0.30 -17.73
CA THR A 158 26.62 0.64 -19.16
C THR A 158 25.33 0.37 -19.94
N GLY A 159 24.22 0.13 -19.24
CA GLY A 159 22.91 -0.03 -19.86
C GLY A 159 22.46 1.29 -20.47
N THR A 160 21.78 1.21 -21.61
CA THR A 160 21.23 2.40 -22.27
C THR A 160 19.79 2.16 -22.69
N PRO A 161 18.97 3.22 -22.82
CA PRO A 161 17.62 3.12 -23.38
C PRO A 161 17.61 2.43 -24.75
N GLU A 162 18.58 2.71 -25.62
CA GLU A 162 18.65 2.17 -26.97
C GLU A 162 18.81 0.64 -26.98
N LYS A 163 19.59 0.08 -26.05
CA LYS A 163 19.73 -1.38 -25.90
C LYS A 163 18.40 -2.04 -25.55
N VAL A 164 17.59 -1.40 -24.71
CA VAL A 164 16.26 -1.91 -24.33
C VAL A 164 15.27 -1.76 -25.49
N VAL A 165 15.31 -0.63 -26.22
CA VAL A 165 14.51 -0.43 -27.43
C VAL A 165 14.83 -1.53 -28.46
N ASN A 166 16.12 -1.77 -28.72
CA ASN A 166 16.55 -2.80 -29.68
C ASN A 166 16.07 -4.20 -29.27
N LEU A 167 16.13 -4.56 -27.98
CA LEU A 167 15.58 -5.83 -27.48
C LEU A 167 14.10 -5.98 -27.84
N PHE A 168 13.28 -4.96 -27.53
CA PHE A 168 11.85 -5.02 -27.84
C PHE A 168 11.57 -4.96 -29.34
N SER A 169 12.36 -4.23 -30.12
CA SER A 169 12.27 -4.22 -31.58
C SER A 169 12.55 -5.61 -32.18
N PHE A 170 13.58 -6.31 -31.71
CA PHE A 170 13.87 -7.66 -32.19
C PHE A 170 12.78 -8.67 -31.82
N ILE A 171 12.29 -8.62 -30.58
CA ILE A 171 11.18 -9.49 -30.15
C ILE A 171 9.91 -9.18 -30.97
N ALA A 172 9.61 -7.91 -31.21
CA ALA A 172 8.45 -7.53 -32.01
C ALA A 172 8.58 -7.98 -33.47
N GLU A 173 9.77 -7.90 -34.07
CA GLU A 173 10.02 -8.41 -35.41
C GLU A 173 9.84 -9.93 -35.48
N GLU A 174 10.41 -10.68 -34.53
CA GLU A 174 10.24 -12.13 -34.45
C GLU A 174 8.75 -12.52 -34.28
N VAL A 175 7.97 -11.76 -33.49
CA VAL A 175 6.51 -11.95 -33.40
C VAL A 175 5.86 -11.77 -34.77
N ARG A 176 6.20 -10.71 -35.52
CA ARG A 176 5.63 -10.46 -36.85
C ARG A 176 5.99 -11.57 -37.84
N GLU A 177 7.23 -12.05 -37.82
CA GLU A 177 7.69 -13.17 -38.65
C GLU A 177 6.88 -14.45 -38.37
N ILE A 178 6.69 -14.78 -37.08
CA ILE A 178 5.90 -15.94 -36.67
C ILE A 178 4.44 -15.78 -37.10
N LEU A 179 3.81 -14.63 -36.86
CA LEU A 179 2.42 -14.38 -37.27
C LEU A 179 2.25 -14.52 -38.79
N ALA A 180 3.18 -13.96 -39.57
CA ALA A 180 3.17 -14.10 -41.02
C ALA A 180 3.28 -15.56 -41.46
N SER A 181 4.13 -16.36 -40.79
CA SER A 181 4.26 -17.80 -41.07
C SER A 181 2.98 -18.60 -40.78
N LEU A 182 2.16 -18.11 -39.84
CA LEU A 182 0.85 -18.68 -39.49
C LEU A 182 -0.29 -18.12 -40.36
N GLY A 183 -0.01 -17.21 -41.30
CA GLY A 183 -1.01 -16.56 -42.15
C GLY A 183 -1.83 -15.47 -41.45
N MET A 184 -1.37 -14.98 -40.29
CA MET A 184 -2.08 -13.99 -39.45
C MET A 184 -1.50 -12.60 -39.66
N ARG A 185 -2.34 -11.56 -39.64
CA ARG A 185 -1.89 -10.17 -39.92
C ARG A 185 -1.62 -9.36 -38.66
N SER A 186 -2.14 -9.79 -37.52
CA SER A 186 -2.03 -9.09 -36.25
C SER A 186 -1.99 -10.05 -35.07
N LEU A 187 -1.43 -9.60 -33.94
CA LEU A 187 -1.39 -10.40 -32.72
C LEU A 187 -2.80 -10.68 -32.19
N ASN A 188 -3.75 -9.77 -32.39
CA ASN A 188 -5.12 -9.92 -31.91
C ASN A 188 -5.84 -11.12 -32.56
N GLU A 189 -5.50 -11.47 -33.81
CA GLU A 189 -6.07 -12.62 -34.53
C GLU A 189 -5.74 -13.97 -33.87
N VAL A 190 -4.66 -14.03 -33.08
CA VAL A 190 -4.21 -15.27 -32.43
C VAL A 190 -4.51 -15.33 -30.93
N ILE A 191 -5.06 -14.27 -30.32
CA ILE A 191 -5.31 -14.27 -28.87
C ILE A 191 -6.36 -15.31 -28.50
N GLY A 192 -5.99 -16.25 -27.62
CA GLY A 192 -6.85 -17.35 -27.20
C GLY A 192 -7.05 -18.46 -28.24
N ARG A 193 -6.33 -18.42 -29.38
CA ARG A 193 -6.38 -19.43 -30.45
C ARG A 193 -5.47 -20.61 -30.16
N THR A 194 -5.80 -21.36 -29.09
CA THR A 194 -5.06 -22.57 -28.70
C THR A 194 -5.14 -23.70 -29.74
N ASP A 195 -6.09 -23.64 -30.69
CA ASP A 195 -6.19 -24.56 -31.82
C ASP A 195 -4.97 -24.49 -32.77
N LEU A 196 -4.19 -23.41 -32.71
CA LEU A 196 -2.92 -23.25 -33.43
C LEU A 196 -1.74 -23.92 -32.73
N LEU A 197 -1.95 -24.50 -31.54
CA LEU A 197 -0.95 -25.20 -30.76
C LEU A 197 -1.23 -26.70 -30.76
N THR A 198 -0.19 -27.50 -30.92
CA THR A 198 -0.27 -28.96 -30.81
C THR A 198 0.90 -29.46 -29.99
N GLN A 199 0.61 -30.32 -29.00
CA GLN A 199 1.64 -31.02 -28.26
C GLN A 199 2.35 -32.00 -29.20
N VAL A 200 3.68 -31.92 -29.24
CA VAL A 200 4.51 -32.88 -29.98
C VAL A 200 5.23 -33.75 -28.96
N SER A 201 5.01 -35.07 -29.01
CA SER A 201 5.81 -36.00 -28.22
C SER A 201 7.21 -36.11 -28.84
N ARG A 202 8.22 -35.65 -28.09
CA ARG A 202 9.64 -35.73 -28.45
C ARG A 202 10.44 -36.14 -27.21
N GLY A 203 10.21 -37.36 -26.74
CA GLY A 203 10.91 -37.98 -25.61
C GLY A 203 11.61 -39.27 -26.01
N ALA A 204 12.56 -39.71 -25.18
CA ALA A 204 13.04 -41.09 -25.26
C ALA A 204 11.90 -42.06 -24.84
N PRO A 205 11.82 -43.28 -25.39
CA PRO A 205 10.65 -44.16 -25.20
C PRO A 205 10.34 -44.56 -23.75
N HIS A 206 11.25 -44.30 -22.82
CA HIS A 206 11.15 -44.64 -21.40
C HIS A 206 10.63 -43.48 -20.53
N LEU A 207 10.27 -42.34 -21.13
CA LEU A 207 9.68 -41.21 -20.43
C LEU A 207 8.17 -41.21 -20.61
N ASP A 208 7.44 -41.01 -19.52
CA ASP A 208 6.01 -40.76 -19.57
C ASP A 208 5.74 -39.39 -20.20
N ASP A 209 4.80 -39.34 -21.14
CA ASP A 209 4.35 -38.10 -21.74
C ASP A 209 3.45 -37.33 -20.75
N LEU A 210 3.57 -36.00 -20.77
CA LEU A 210 2.65 -35.11 -20.06
C LEU A 210 1.34 -34.99 -20.83
N ASP A 211 0.23 -34.78 -20.14
CA ASP A 211 -1.03 -34.35 -20.78
C ASP A 211 -1.12 -32.82 -20.79
N LEU A 212 -0.94 -32.19 -21.95
CA LEU A 212 -1.09 -30.73 -22.11
C LEU A 212 -2.50 -30.34 -22.56
N ASN A 213 -3.43 -31.28 -22.75
CA ASN A 213 -4.79 -30.98 -23.18
C ASN A 213 -5.52 -29.94 -22.29
N PRO A 214 -5.36 -29.93 -20.95
CA PRO A 214 -5.96 -28.89 -20.11
C PRO A 214 -5.52 -27.45 -20.46
N LEU A 215 -4.32 -27.27 -21.04
CA LEU A 215 -3.84 -25.97 -21.51
C LEU A 215 -4.46 -25.57 -22.86
N LEU A 216 -4.71 -26.56 -23.71
CA LEU A 216 -5.13 -26.36 -25.10
C LEU A 216 -6.64 -26.30 -25.26
N ALA A 217 -7.40 -26.80 -24.28
CA ALA A 217 -8.86 -26.76 -24.29
C ALA A 217 -9.40 -25.33 -24.44
N GLN A 218 -10.33 -25.15 -25.37
CA GLN A 218 -11.01 -23.88 -25.59
C GLN A 218 -12.31 -23.83 -24.80
N ALA A 219 -12.41 -22.88 -23.87
CA ALA A 219 -13.69 -22.52 -23.28
C ALA A 219 -14.55 -21.80 -24.34
N ASP A 220 -15.87 -22.05 -24.29
CA ASP A 220 -16.84 -21.30 -25.08
C ASP A 220 -17.15 -19.96 -24.39
N PRO A 221 -16.76 -18.80 -24.97
CA PRO A 221 -17.14 -17.50 -24.43
C PRO A 221 -18.61 -17.16 -24.69
N GLY A 222 -19.35 -18.02 -25.42
CA GLY A 222 -20.65 -17.73 -25.97
C GLY A 222 -20.56 -16.64 -27.04
N GLY A 223 -21.42 -15.62 -26.95
CA GLY A 223 -21.40 -14.48 -27.87
C GLY A 223 -20.38 -13.38 -27.54
N TYR A 224 -19.53 -13.56 -26.53
CA TYR A 224 -18.55 -12.54 -26.12
C TYR A 224 -17.18 -12.76 -26.77
N ALA A 225 -16.38 -11.69 -26.86
CA ALA A 225 -15.00 -11.78 -27.33
C ALA A 225 -14.12 -12.61 -26.39
N ARG A 226 -13.09 -13.27 -26.97
CA ARG A 226 -12.07 -14.04 -26.24
C ARG A 226 -10.98 -13.17 -25.60
N TYR A 227 -10.98 -11.87 -25.89
CA TYR A 227 -10.02 -10.88 -25.36
C TYR A 227 -10.77 -9.66 -24.84
N CYS A 228 -10.07 -8.74 -24.16
CA CYS A 228 -10.68 -7.56 -23.58
C CYS A 228 -11.18 -6.59 -24.66
N THR A 229 -12.45 -6.20 -24.60
CA THR A 229 -13.05 -5.23 -25.52
C THR A 229 -13.33 -3.89 -24.86
N VAL A 230 -13.04 -3.75 -23.57
CA VAL A 230 -13.21 -2.49 -22.84
C VAL A 230 -12.12 -1.51 -23.26
N GLU A 231 -12.54 -0.40 -23.85
CA GLU A 231 -11.70 0.78 -24.05
C GLU A 231 -11.66 1.60 -22.77
N GLY A 232 -10.49 2.15 -22.42
CA GLY A 232 -10.29 2.86 -21.16
C GLY A 232 -10.21 1.92 -19.96
N ARG A 233 -11.20 1.99 -19.05
CA ARG A 233 -11.22 1.24 -17.79
C ARG A 233 -12.64 0.83 -17.37
N ASN A 234 -12.73 -0.12 -16.46
CA ASN A 234 -13.97 -0.45 -15.76
C ASN A 234 -14.31 0.67 -14.77
N GLU A 235 -15.32 1.48 -15.07
CA GLU A 235 -15.74 2.55 -14.18
C GLU A 235 -16.29 2.05 -12.84
N VAL A 236 -16.18 2.91 -11.83
CA VAL A 236 -16.67 2.69 -10.47
C VAL A 236 -17.67 3.78 -10.08
N PRO A 237 -18.63 3.50 -9.19
CA PRO A 237 -19.60 4.50 -8.74
C PRO A 237 -18.93 5.69 -8.05
N ASP A 238 -19.52 6.87 -8.22
CA ASP A 238 -19.12 8.05 -7.45
C ASP A 238 -19.39 7.90 -5.96
N THR A 239 -18.74 8.75 -5.17
CA THR A 239 -18.96 8.91 -3.73
C THR A 239 -19.38 10.36 -3.43
N LEU A 240 -19.47 10.73 -2.16
CA LEU A 240 -19.79 12.08 -1.71
C LEU A 240 -18.87 13.14 -2.36
N ASP A 241 -17.64 12.78 -2.67
CA ASP A 241 -16.65 13.65 -3.31
C ASP A 241 -17.13 14.28 -4.62
N ALA A 242 -17.97 13.60 -5.41
CA ALA A 242 -18.51 14.19 -6.63
C ALA A 242 -19.32 15.46 -6.33
N GLN A 243 -20.11 15.42 -5.25
CA GLN A 243 -20.83 16.57 -4.75
C GLN A 243 -19.89 17.59 -4.10
N MET A 244 -18.92 17.14 -3.29
CA MET A 244 -17.94 18.03 -2.65
C MET A 244 -17.13 18.84 -3.67
N ILE A 245 -16.72 18.23 -4.78
CA ILE A 245 -15.96 18.89 -5.84
C ILE A 245 -16.82 19.92 -6.56
N LYS A 246 -18.10 19.59 -6.81
CA LYS A 246 -19.06 20.54 -7.39
C LYS A 246 -19.26 21.76 -6.48
N ASP A 247 -19.43 21.54 -5.18
CA ASP A 247 -19.61 22.61 -4.20
C ASP A 247 -18.31 23.39 -3.95
N ALA A 248 -17.16 22.76 -4.19
CA ALA A 248 -15.84 23.38 -4.10
C ALA A 248 -15.36 24.02 -5.39
N ARG A 249 -16.26 24.41 -6.30
CA ARG A 249 -15.89 25.04 -7.57
C ARG A 249 -15.00 26.28 -7.39
N THR A 250 -15.34 27.16 -6.45
CA THR A 250 -14.58 28.41 -6.19
C THR A 250 -13.19 28.14 -5.61
N LEU A 251 -12.95 27.00 -4.96
CA LEU A 251 -11.60 26.59 -4.57
C LEU A 251 -10.71 26.38 -5.81
N PHE A 252 -11.23 25.69 -6.82
CA PHE A 252 -10.42 25.30 -7.98
C PHE A 252 -10.29 26.43 -9.02
N GLU A 253 -11.28 27.32 -9.08
CA GLU A 253 -11.28 28.50 -9.95
C GLU A 253 -10.48 29.66 -9.32
N ASP A 254 -10.78 30.02 -8.07
CA ASP A 254 -10.31 31.26 -7.44
C ASP A 254 -9.37 31.03 -6.24
N GLY A 255 -9.22 29.80 -5.76
CA GLY A 255 -8.36 29.47 -4.62
C GLY A 255 -9.00 29.75 -3.25
N GLU A 256 -10.32 29.92 -3.18
CA GLU A 256 -11.04 30.27 -1.96
C GLU A 256 -10.91 29.22 -0.85
N LYS A 257 -10.98 29.70 0.40
CA LYS A 257 -11.06 28.85 1.60
C LYS A 257 -12.52 28.45 1.84
N LEU A 258 -12.78 27.16 2.07
CA LEU A 258 -14.15 26.62 2.13
C LEU A 258 -14.46 25.87 3.42
N GLN A 259 -15.74 25.94 3.82
CA GLN A 259 -16.35 25.02 4.77
C GLN A 259 -17.58 24.37 4.17
N LEU A 260 -17.61 23.04 4.12
CA LEU A 260 -18.71 22.24 3.60
C LEU A 260 -19.29 21.36 4.70
N GLN A 261 -20.56 20.99 4.59
CA GLN A 261 -21.23 20.13 5.58
C GLN A 261 -22.14 19.10 4.91
N TYR A 262 -22.05 17.84 5.34
CA TYR A 262 -22.85 16.75 4.79
C TYR A 262 -23.25 15.73 5.86
N ASN A 263 -24.33 15.00 5.61
CA ASN A 263 -24.63 13.77 6.34
C ASN A 263 -24.00 12.58 5.61
N ILE A 264 -23.46 11.63 6.38
CA ILE A 264 -22.78 10.46 5.85
C ILE A 264 -23.37 9.15 6.37
N ARG A 265 -23.18 8.09 5.60
CA ARG A 265 -23.54 6.70 5.93
C ARG A 265 -22.37 5.76 5.63
N ASN A 266 -22.36 4.60 6.27
CA ASN A 266 -21.34 3.57 6.08
C ASN A 266 -21.23 3.05 4.62
N THR A 267 -22.25 3.30 3.79
CA THR A 267 -22.25 2.98 2.36
C THR A 267 -21.43 3.95 1.50
N GLN A 268 -21.14 5.16 2.01
CA GLN A 268 -20.29 6.15 1.34
C GLN A 268 -18.84 5.91 1.76
N ARG A 269 -18.04 5.45 0.80
CA ARG A 269 -16.66 4.97 0.99
C ARG A 269 -15.68 5.96 0.36
N ALA A 270 -14.44 5.93 0.82
CA ALA A 270 -13.34 6.74 0.28
C ALA A 270 -13.61 8.26 0.25
N ILE A 271 -14.40 8.78 1.20
CA ILE A 271 -14.74 10.21 1.26
C ILE A 271 -13.45 11.01 1.44
N GLY A 272 -13.22 11.98 0.57
CA GLY A 272 -12.06 12.85 0.52
C GLY A 272 -10.97 12.39 -0.46
N ALA A 273 -11.00 11.15 -0.95
CA ALA A 273 -9.95 10.64 -1.83
C ALA A 273 -9.94 11.32 -3.21
N ARG A 274 -11.11 11.47 -3.84
CA ARG A 274 -11.23 12.17 -5.14
C ARG A 274 -11.02 13.67 -4.98
N MET A 275 -11.50 14.26 -3.89
CA MET A 275 -11.22 15.66 -3.55
C MET A 275 -9.70 15.90 -3.45
N SER A 276 -8.99 14.96 -2.82
CA SER A 276 -7.52 15.01 -2.70
C SER A 276 -6.81 14.83 -4.04
N ALA A 277 -7.37 14.04 -4.96
CA ALA A 277 -6.89 13.95 -6.34
C ALA A 277 -6.94 15.32 -7.02
N MET A 278 -8.07 16.01 -6.90
CA MET A 278 -8.28 17.33 -7.52
C MET A 278 -7.37 18.39 -6.90
N ILE A 279 -7.25 18.42 -5.57
CA ILE A 279 -6.32 19.31 -4.87
C ILE A 279 -4.88 19.04 -5.32
N THR A 280 -4.46 17.77 -5.36
CA THR A 280 -3.09 17.40 -5.75
C THR A 280 -2.78 17.81 -7.19
N ARG A 281 -3.70 17.59 -8.14
CA ARG A 281 -3.51 17.95 -9.55
C ARG A 281 -3.39 19.46 -9.76
N ARG A 282 -4.10 20.26 -8.95
CA ARG A 282 -4.15 21.71 -9.11
C ARG A 282 -3.07 22.44 -8.30
N PHE A 283 -2.81 21.98 -7.07
CA PHE A 283 -2.00 22.70 -6.08
C PHE A 283 -0.81 21.88 -5.56
N GLY A 284 -0.67 20.61 -5.96
CA GLY A 284 0.27 19.67 -5.32
C GLY A 284 -0.18 19.26 -3.92
N MET A 285 0.63 18.43 -3.25
CA MET A 285 0.28 17.86 -1.95
C MET A 285 0.33 18.87 -0.79
N THR A 286 1.12 19.94 -0.94
CA THR A 286 1.44 20.91 0.13
C THR A 286 1.12 22.36 -0.26
N GLY A 287 0.57 22.61 -1.46
CA GLY A 287 0.33 23.97 -1.95
C GLY A 287 -0.79 24.73 -1.22
N LEU A 288 -1.67 24.03 -0.51
CA LEU A 288 -2.70 24.63 0.34
C LEU A 288 -2.27 24.61 1.81
N ARG A 289 -2.67 25.65 2.55
CA ARG A 289 -2.47 25.70 4.02
C ARG A 289 -3.36 24.66 4.70
N PRO A 290 -2.96 24.08 5.86
CA PRO A 290 -3.83 23.15 6.59
C PRO A 290 -5.24 23.71 6.86
N GLY A 291 -6.28 22.91 6.58
CA GLY A 291 -7.69 23.29 6.77
C GLY A 291 -8.22 24.35 5.79
N HIS A 292 -7.58 24.53 4.63
CA HIS A 292 -8.09 25.40 3.55
C HIS A 292 -9.45 24.94 3.03
N VAL A 293 -9.71 23.64 3.04
CA VAL A 293 -11.03 23.05 2.80
C VAL A 293 -11.37 22.23 4.04
N THR A 294 -12.39 22.66 4.78
CA THR A 294 -12.88 21.90 5.94
C THR A 294 -14.24 21.30 5.61
N VAL A 295 -14.39 19.99 5.80
CA VAL A 295 -15.62 19.27 5.50
C VAL A 295 -16.12 18.63 6.78
N ARG A 296 -17.29 19.08 7.26
CA ARG A 296 -17.95 18.50 8.43
C ARG A 296 -18.92 17.43 7.98
N LEU A 297 -18.79 16.25 8.56
CA LEU A 297 -19.55 15.08 8.21
C LEU A 297 -20.28 14.57 9.45
N ARG A 298 -21.59 14.34 9.35
CA ARG A 298 -22.39 13.82 10.46
C ARG A 298 -22.92 12.42 10.14
N GLY A 299 -22.64 11.44 11.01
CA GLY A 299 -23.04 10.05 10.83
C GLY A 299 -21.84 9.10 10.87
N SER A 300 -21.95 7.96 10.19
CA SER A 300 -20.91 6.92 10.16
C SER A 300 -20.20 6.92 8.81
N ALA A 301 -18.89 7.07 8.79
CA ALA A 301 -18.12 6.99 7.54
C ALA A 301 -17.89 5.53 7.13
N GLY A 302 -18.05 5.23 5.85
CA GLY A 302 -17.65 3.94 5.28
C GLY A 302 -16.14 3.75 5.28
N GLN A 303 -15.69 2.62 4.72
CA GLN A 303 -14.27 2.29 4.61
C GLN A 303 -13.47 3.39 3.87
N SER A 304 -12.20 3.53 4.25
CA SER A 304 -11.23 4.41 3.60
C SER A 304 -11.52 5.92 3.72
N LEU A 305 -12.16 6.35 4.82
CA LEU A 305 -12.35 7.78 5.12
C LEU A 305 -11.01 8.54 5.04
N GLY A 306 -10.96 9.58 4.21
CA GLY A 306 -9.78 10.43 4.05
C GLY A 306 -8.57 9.70 3.49
N ALA A 307 -8.76 8.58 2.78
CA ALA A 307 -7.68 7.88 2.13
C ALA A 307 -6.92 8.83 1.17
N PHE A 308 -5.59 8.85 1.30
CA PHE A 308 -4.68 9.69 0.53
C PHE A 308 -4.91 11.20 0.69
N ALA A 309 -5.56 11.64 1.78
CA ALA A 309 -5.84 13.04 1.97
C ALA A 309 -4.57 13.89 2.09
N VAL A 310 -4.52 14.97 1.30
CA VAL A 310 -3.37 15.89 1.20
C VAL A 310 -3.58 17.15 2.03
N GLN A 311 -2.50 17.90 2.27
CA GLN A 311 -2.55 19.14 3.02
C GLN A 311 -3.49 20.14 2.34
N GLY A 312 -4.30 20.82 3.16
CA GLY A 312 -5.42 21.63 2.68
C GLY A 312 -6.76 21.03 3.05
N LEU A 313 -6.91 19.70 2.94
CA LEU A 313 -8.15 19.02 3.29
C LEU A 313 -8.20 18.68 4.79
N LYS A 314 -9.26 19.13 5.45
CA LYS A 314 -9.64 18.76 6.80
C LYS A 314 -11.00 18.08 6.80
N LEU A 315 -11.09 16.87 7.33
CA LEU A 315 -12.34 16.12 7.49
C LEU A 315 -12.69 16.03 8.98
N GLU A 316 -13.86 16.55 9.37
CA GLU A 316 -14.37 16.49 10.74
C GLU A 316 -15.61 15.59 10.79
N VAL A 317 -15.47 14.39 11.34
CA VAL A 317 -16.58 13.43 11.50
C VAL A 317 -17.17 13.54 12.91
N PHE A 318 -18.46 13.85 12.96
CA PHE A 318 -19.30 13.82 14.14
C PHE A 318 -20.13 12.53 14.12
N GLY A 319 -19.62 11.50 14.79
CA GLY A 319 -20.11 10.12 14.73
C GLY A 319 -18.95 9.14 14.85
N ASP A 320 -18.84 8.22 13.89
CA ASP A 320 -17.85 7.14 13.87
C ASP A 320 -17.35 6.87 12.45
N ALA A 321 -16.34 6.00 12.30
CA ALA A 321 -15.85 5.55 11.01
C ALA A 321 -15.46 4.07 11.02
N ASN A 322 -15.59 3.43 9.85
CA ASN A 322 -15.17 2.04 9.65
C ASN A 322 -13.65 1.94 9.42
N ASP A 323 -13.19 0.80 8.90
CA ASP A 323 -11.76 0.51 8.66
C ASP A 323 -11.08 1.53 7.72
N TYR A 324 -9.74 1.57 7.81
CA TYR A 324 -8.85 2.28 6.88
C TYR A 324 -8.93 3.81 6.94
N VAL A 325 -9.37 4.39 8.07
CA VAL A 325 -9.32 5.85 8.27
C VAL A 325 -7.90 6.36 8.04
N GLY A 326 -7.76 7.35 7.17
CA GLY A 326 -6.46 7.92 6.82
C GLY A 326 -5.50 6.94 6.14
N LYS A 327 -5.99 5.90 5.46
CA LYS A 327 -5.16 5.02 4.63
C LYS A 327 -4.29 5.84 3.68
N GLY A 328 -2.98 5.67 3.75
CA GLY A 328 -2.02 6.45 2.98
C GLY A 328 -2.14 7.97 3.19
N LEU A 329 -2.52 8.44 4.38
CA LEU A 329 -2.64 9.87 4.69
C LEU A 329 -1.36 10.62 4.27
N SER A 330 -1.53 11.75 3.59
CA SER A 330 -0.44 12.42 2.88
C SER A 330 -0.44 13.94 3.11
N GLY A 331 -0.71 14.35 4.36
CA GLY A 331 -0.68 15.76 4.78
C GLY A 331 -2.05 16.32 5.18
N GLY A 332 -3.14 15.62 4.88
CA GLY A 332 -4.49 15.99 5.30
C GLY A 332 -4.67 15.90 6.82
N THR A 333 -5.76 16.47 7.31
CA THR A 333 -6.17 16.38 8.72
C THR A 333 -7.51 15.67 8.84
N ILE A 334 -7.58 14.64 9.68
CA ILE A 334 -8.83 13.92 9.94
C ILE A 334 -9.11 14.01 11.44
N VAL A 335 -10.35 14.36 11.78
CA VAL A 335 -10.84 14.45 13.16
C VAL A 335 -12.10 13.59 13.25
N VAL A 336 -12.14 12.65 14.19
CA VAL A 336 -13.32 11.81 14.44
C VAL A 336 -13.70 11.93 15.91
N ARG A 337 -14.96 12.26 16.19
CA ARG A 337 -15.46 12.39 17.56
C ARG A 337 -16.93 11.98 17.66
N PRO A 338 -17.39 11.53 18.83
CA PRO A 338 -18.81 11.28 19.04
C PRO A 338 -19.64 12.53 18.80
N LEU A 339 -20.95 12.35 18.57
CA LEU A 339 -21.88 13.48 18.58
C LEU A 339 -21.82 14.19 19.95
N PRO A 340 -21.96 15.53 20.01
CA PRO A 340 -22.02 16.25 21.29
C PRO A 340 -23.14 15.77 22.23
N SER A 341 -24.19 15.19 21.65
CA SER A 341 -25.32 14.59 22.38
C SER A 341 -25.08 13.15 22.84
N SER A 342 -23.94 12.55 22.48
CA SER A 342 -23.61 11.17 22.86
C SER A 342 -23.31 11.09 24.36
N PRO A 343 -23.90 10.13 25.09
CA PRO A 343 -23.57 9.92 26.50
C PRO A 343 -22.28 9.10 26.70
N LEU A 344 -21.66 8.61 25.63
CA LEU A 344 -20.52 7.70 25.69
C LEU A 344 -19.26 8.40 26.25
N ALA A 345 -18.56 7.71 27.14
CA ALA A 345 -17.18 8.04 27.48
C ALA A 345 -16.29 7.68 26.29
N SER A 346 -15.65 8.68 25.68
CA SER A 346 -14.89 8.50 24.42
C SER A 346 -13.84 7.41 24.54
N ASN A 347 -13.02 7.43 25.59
CA ASN A 347 -11.91 6.51 25.83
C ASN A 347 -12.32 5.06 26.17
N GLN A 348 -13.61 4.79 26.37
CA GLN A 348 -14.14 3.46 26.67
C GLN A 348 -14.90 2.84 25.49
N ASN A 349 -14.92 3.50 24.33
CA ASN A 349 -15.71 3.05 23.18
C ASN A 349 -14.89 3.11 21.89
N THR A 350 -15.08 2.13 21.02
CA THR A 350 -14.54 2.15 19.65
C THR A 350 -15.16 3.27 18.84
N ILE A 351 -14.34 3.97 18.06
CA ILE A 351 -14.80 5.04 17.17
C ILE A 351 -14.28 4.92 15.73
N ILE A 352 -13.14 4.25 15.55
CA ILE A 352 -12.55 3.97 14.24
C ILE A 352 -12.15 2.49 14.14
N GLY A 353 -12.27 1.92 12.94
CA GLY A 353 -12.01 0.51 12.69
C GLY A 353 -10.53 0.11 12.66
N ASN A 354 -10.23 -0.90 11.87
CA ASN A 354 -8.92 -1.53 11.75
C ASN A 354 -8.02 -0.84 10.72
N THR A 355 -6.71 -1.11 10.81
CA THR A 355 -5.71 -0.74 9.80
C THR A 355 -5.74 0.76 9.46
N VAL A 356 -5.99 1.57 10.48
CA VAL A 356 -5.99 3.03 10.44
C VAL A 356 -4.58 3.53 10.14
N LEU A 357 -4.48 4.57 9.32
CA LEU A 357 -3.20 5.17 8.87
C LEU A 357 -2.26 4.21 8.14
N TYR A 358 -2.80 3.19 7.48
CA TYR A 358 -1.99 2.22 6.75
C TYR A 358 -1.06 2.91 5.75
N GLY A 359 0.26 2.84 6.00
CA GLY A 359 1.26 3.42 5.08
C GLY A 359 1.21 4.96 4.98
N ALA A 360 0.62 5.65 5.96
CA ALA A 360 0.57 7.10 5.96
C ALA A 360 1.98 7.72 5.94
N THR A 361 2.16 8.82 5.22
CA THR A 361 3.46 9.49 5.02
C THR A 361 3.53 10.87 5.65
N ALA A 362 2.38 11.53 5.85
CA ALA A 362 2.28 12.83 6.49
C ALA A 362 0.82 13.10 6.93
N GLY A 363 0.61 14.16 7.70
CA GLY A 363 -0.73 14.62 8.10
C GLY A 363 -1.07 14.28 9.54
N LYS A 364 -2.29 14.61 9.95
CA LYS A 364 -2.75 14.48 11.34
C LYS A 364 -4.06 13.69 11.43
N LEU A 365 -4.16 12.80 12.42
CA LEU A 365 -5.40 12.13 12.79
C LEU A 365 -5.67 12.33 14.29
N PHE A 366 -6.87 12.78 14.62
CA PHE A 366 -7.35 12.90 16.01
C PHE A 366 -8.66 12.14 16.16
N ALA A 367 -8.71 11.11 16.99
CA ALA A 367 -9.92 10.32 17.20
C ALA A 367 -10.27 10.20 18.69
N ALA A 368 -11.39 10.80 19.10
CA ALA A 368 -11.88 10.70 20.48
C ALA A 368 -12.57 9.35 20.72
N GLY A 369 -11.74 8.31 20.81
CA GLY A 369 -12.14 6.95 21.15
C GLY A 369 -11.10 5.93 20.71
N GLN A 370 -11.45 4.65 20.87
CA GLN A 370 -10.54 3.53 20.60
C GLN A 370 -10.50 3.20 19.11
N ALA A 371 -9.31 2.87 18.63
CA ALA A 371 -9.09 2.28 17.31
C ALA A 371 -9.13 0.75 17.38
N GLY A 372 -9.43 0.11 16.26
CA GLY A 372 -9.36 -1.35 16.13
C GLY A 372 -7.93 -1.89 16.03
N GLU A 373 -7.82 -3.08 15.43
CA GLU A 373 -6.59 -3.82 15.20
C GLU A 373 -5.67 -3.12 14.19
N ARG A 374 -4.36 -3.32 14.33
CA ARG A 374 -3.34 -2.79 13.40
C ARG A 374 -3.39 -1.28 13.21
N PHE A 375 -3.74 -0.56 14.27
CA PHE A 375 -3.66 0.89 14.30
C PHE A 375 -2.25 1.38 13.94
N ALA A 376 -2.15 2.36 13.05
CA ALA A 376 -0.89 2.95 12.58
C ALA A 376 0.10 1.95 11.93
N VAL A 377 -0.41 0.84 11.39
CA VAL A 377 0.42 -0.15 10.68
C VAL A 377 1.16 0.49 9.51
N ARG A 378 2.49 0.35 9.47
CA ARG A 378 3.36 1.01 8.49
C ARG A 378 3.26 2.53 8.43
N ASN A 379 2.83 3.21 9.50
CA ASN A 379 2.92 4.66 9.56
C ASN A 379 4.39 5.10 9.34
N SER A 380 4.58 6.05 8.44
CA SER A 380 5.90 6.51 7.97
C SER A 380 6.08 8.02 8.14
N GLY A 381 5.12 8.72 8.76
CA GLY A 381 5.25 10.16 8.99
C GLY A 381 3.99 10.91 9.45
N ALA A 382 2.85 10.23 9.65
CA ALA A 382 1.67 10.88 10.22
C ALA A 382 1.77 11.05 11.73
N LEU A 383 1.14 12.11 12.24
CA LEU A 383 0.95 12.38 13.66
C LEU A 383 -0.46 11.95 14.05
N VAL A 384 -0.60 11.23 15.15
CA VAL A 384 -1.90 10.69 15.54
C VAL A 384 -2.11 10.71 17.05
N VAL A 385 -3.35 11.00 17.47
CA VAL A 385 -3.81 10.82 18.83
C VAL A 385 -5.13 10.03 18.82
N VAL A 386 -5.15 8.92 19.56
CA VAL A 386 -6.33 8.06 19.78
C VAL A 386 -6.47 7.75 21.27
N GLU A 387 -7.62 7.22 21.72
CA GLU A 387 -7.90 6.97 23.15
C GLU A 387 -7.86 5.48 23.52
N GLY A 388 -7.08 4.71 22.76
CA GLY A 388 -6.87 3.27 22.91
C GLY A 388 -6.73 2.61 21.55
N CYS A 389 -6.15 1.41 21.50
CA CYS A 389 -6.12 0.62 20.26
C CYS A 389 -6.15 -0.90 20.51
N GLY A 390 -6.60 -1.66 19.52
CA GLY A 390 -6.53 -3.12 19.50
C GLY A 390 -5.10 -3.66 19.40
N ALA A 391 -4.98 -4.96 19.12
CA ALA A 391 -3.68 -5.61 18.99
C ALA A 391 -2.93 -5.19 17.71
N ASN A 392 -1.62 -5.44 17.70
CA ASN A 392 -0.69 -5.10 16.63
C ASN A 392 -0.63 -3.58 16.33
N GLY A 393 -0.84 -2.73 17.34
CA GLY A 393 -0.68 -1.28 17.21
C GLY A 393 0.77 -0.91 16.84
N CYS A 394 0.93 0.06 15.95
CA CYS A 394 2.22 0.54 15.42
C CYS A 394 3.10 -0.56 14.75
N GLU A 395 2.49 -1.67 14.30
CA GLU A 395 3.19 -2.73 13.58
C GLU A 395 3.90 -2.17 12.33
N TYR A 396 5.19 -2.46 12.16
CA TYR A 396 6.02 -1.98 11.04
C TYR A 396 6.07 -0.45 10.86
N MET A 397 5.81 0.35 11.89
CA MET A 397 5.93 1.81 11.82
C MET A 397 7.41 2.21 11.58
N THR A 398 7.61 3.16 10.67
CA THR A 398 8.93 3.64 10.21
C THR A 398 9.13 5.16 10.38
N GLY A 399 8.11 5.88 10.84
CA GLY A 399 8.18 7.32 11.07
C GLY A 399 6.86 7.89 11.59
N GLY A 400 6.88 9.14 12.05
CA GLY A 400 5.73 9.82 12.64
C GLY A 400 5.68 9.71 14.18
N VAL A 401 4.59 10.22 14.76
CA VAL A 401 4.35 10.20 16.22
C VAL A 401 2.95 9.66 16.49
N ALA A 402 2.86 8.63 17.34
CA ALA A 402 1.59 8.03 17.74
C ALA A 402 1.34 8.19 19.24
N VAL A 403 0.28 8.89 19.62
CA VAL A 403 -0.15 9.05 21.01
C VAL A 403 -1.40 8.20 21.25
N ILE A 404 -1.36 7.34 22.26
CA ILE A 404 -2.45 6.46 22.65
C ILE A 404 -2.82 6.79 24.08
N LEU A 405 -3.98 7.43 24.26
CA LEU A 405 -4.52 7.87 25.54
C LEU A 405 -5.40 6.77 26.16
N GLY A 406 -4.84 5.56 26.36
CA GLY A 406 -5.60 4.44 26.88
C GLY A 406 -4.94 3.07 26.63
N PRO A 407 -5.68 1.98 26.88
CA PRO A 407 -5.15 0.63 26.76
C PRO A 407 -4.75 0.28 25.32
N VAL A 408 -3.74 -0.58 25.19
CA VAL A 408 -3.28 -1.16 23.93
C VAL A 408 -3.42 -2.68 23.96
N GLY A 409 -3.69 -3.29 22.80
CA GLY A 409 -3.70 -4.74 22.65
C GLY A 409 -2.31 -5.37 22.50
N ASP A 410 -2.29 -6.70 22.35
CA ASP A 410 -1.07 -7.51 22.27
C ASP A 410 -0.18 -7.17 21.07
N ASN A 411 1.11 -7.52 21.18
CA ASN A 411 2.09 -7.40 20.10
C ASN A 411 2.29 -5.95 19.61
N PHE A 412 2.15 -4.98 20.53
CA PHE A 412 2.34 -3.57 20.21
C PHE A 412 3.79 -3.30 19.76
N ALA A 413 3.95 -2.47 18.74
CA ALA A 413 5.22 -2.05 18.12
C ALA A 413 6.05 -3.18 17.48
N ALA A 414 5.46 -4.32 17.15
CA ALA A 414 6.16 -5.39 16.44
C ALA A 414 6.73 -4.91 15.09
N GLY A 415 8.04 -5.07 14.90
CA GLY A 415 8.74 -4.65 13.69
C GLY A 415 8.77 -3.13 13.49
N MET A 416 8.43 -2.34 14.50
CA MET A 416 8.58 -0.88 14.46
C MET A 416 10.07 -0.54 14.42
N SER A 417 10.49 0.12 13.33
CA SER A 417 11.89 0.48 13.06
C SER A 417 12.13 1.98 12.98
N GLY A 418 11.08 2.81 13.01
CA GLY A 418 11.20 4.26 13.03
C GLY A 418 9.99 4.97 13.65
N GLY A 419 10.16 6.22 14.05
CA GLY A 419 9.14 7.04 14.72
C GLY A 419 9.14 6.92 16.25
N THR A 420 8.12 7.48 16.89
CA THR A 420 7.97 7.45 18.36
C THR A 420 6.50 7.25 18.73
N ALA A 421 6.24 6.42 19.73
CA ALA A 421 4.90 6.27 20.30
C ALA A 421 4.87 6.64 21.79
N PHE A 422 3.74 7.16 22.24
CA PHE A 422 3.45 7.47 23.63
C PHE A 422 2.19 6.73 24.05
N VAL A 423 2.26 5.96 25.13
CA VAL A 423 1.14 5.15 25.63
C VAL A 423 0.82 5.57 27.06
N TYR A 424 -0.39 6.06 27.28
CA TYR A 424 -0.92 6.37 28.61
C TYR A 424 -1.38 5.08 29.29
N ASP A 425 -0.72 4.68 30.37
CA ASP A 425 -0.91 3.40 31.04
C ASP A 425 -0.89 3.58 32.58
N PRO A 426 -2.00 4.03 33.18
CA PRO A 426 -2.11 4.19 34.62
C PRO A 426 -2.13 2.86 35.39
N GLU A 427 -2.44 1.75 34.72
CA GLU A 427 -2.55 0.41 35.32
C GLU A 427 -1.26 -0.41 35.20
N GLU A 428 -0.20 0.14 34.60
CA GLU A 428 1.09 -0.52 34.35
C GLU A 428 0.99 -1.85 33.56
N ALA A 429 0.00 -1.96 32.66
CA ALA A 429 -0.23 -3.14 31.85
C ALA A 429 0.64 -3.19 30.57
N PHE A 430 1.12 -2.05 30.09
CA PHE A 430 1.83 -1.91 28.80
C PHE A 430 3.06 -2.83 28.66
N PRO A 431 3.93 -3.03 29.67
CA PRO A 431 5.10 -3.89 29.54
C PRO A 431 4.78 -5.35 29.16
N SER A 432 3.56 -5.82 29.44
CA SER A 432 3.10 -7.16 29.05
C SER A 432 2.55 -7.25 27.62
N ARG A 433 2.27 -6.11 26.98
CA ARG A 433 1.64 -6.01 25.65
C ARG A 433 2.62 -5.66 24.54
N VAL A 434 3.73 -5.02 24.88
CA VAL A 434 4.77 -4.58 23.94
C VAL A 434 5.60 -5.75 23.43
N ASN A 435 5.87 -5.75 22.12
CA ASN A 435 6.86 -6.63 21.53
C ASN A 435 8.25 -5.96 21.64
N GLY A 436 9.11 -6.49 22.53
CA GLY A 436 10.42 -5.92 22.82
C GLY A 436 11.53 -6.23 21.81
N ASP A 437 11.25 -6.86 20.67
CA ASP A 437 12.29 -7.30 19.72
C ASP A 437 13.02 -6.10 19.09
N SER A 438 12.29 -5.13 18.54
CA SER A 438 12.85 -3.97 17.82
C SER A 438 12.77 -2.64 18.56
N VAL A 439 12.09 -2.57 19.70
CA VAL A 439 11.86 -1.32 20.45
C VAL A 439 12.35 -1.39 21.90
N ILE A 440 12.55 -0.21 22.48
CA ILE A 440 12.64 0.00 23.92
C ILE A 440 11.46 0.85 24.39
N TRP A 441 11.16 0.80 25.68
CA TRP A 441 10.19 1.70 26.31
C TRP A 441 10.73 2.21 27.64
N GLN A 442 10.42 3.46 27.95
CA GLN A 442 10.83 4.13 29.19
C GLN A 442 9.77 5.16 29.61
N ARG A 443 9.84 5.64 30.85
CA ARG A 443 9.05 6.80 31.28
C ARG A 443 9.61 8.08 30.62
N LEU A 444 8.81 9.14 30.59
CA LEU A 444 9.25 10.44 30.06
C LEU A 444 10.41 11.01 30.88
N ALA A 445 11.58 11.15 30.25
CA ALA A 445 12.79 11.66 30.89
C ALA A 445 13.41 12.89 30.18
N SER A 446 12.79 13.37 29.09
CA SER A 446 13.22 14.57 28.37
C SER A 446 12.10 15.60 28.27
N ALA A 447 12.41 16.85 28.57
CA ALA A 447 11.50 17.99 28.47
C ALA A 447 11.05 18.25 27.02
N TYR A 448 11.90 17.95 26.03
CA TYR A 448 11.52 18.07 24.62
C TYR A 448 10.39 17.09 24.27
N TRP A 449 10.57 15.81 24.57
CA TRP A 449 9.59 14.78 24.25
C TRP A 449 8.30 14.92 25.06
N GLU A 450 8.41 15.39 26.31
CA GLU A 450 7.24 15.81 27.08
C GLU A 450 6.48 16.94 26.38
N GLY A 451 7.17 17.98 25.90
CA GLY A 451 6.54 19.10 25.20
C GLY A 451 5.81 18.64 23.94
N VAL A 452 6.46 17.80 23.12
CA VAL A 452 5.85 17.19 21.93
C VAL A 452 4.56 16.44 22.29
N LEU A 453 4.61 15.60 23.33
CA LEU A 453 3.45 14.85 23.78
C LEU A 453 2.33 15.78 24.26
N LYS A 454 2.64 16.73 25.15
CA LYS A 454 1.66 17.66 25.73
C LYS A 454 0.96 18.48 24.65
N ASP A 455 1.70 18.97 23.67
CA ASP A 455 1.15 19.74 22.55
C ASP A 455 0.20 18.91 21.70
N LEU A 456 0.53 17.65 21.43
CA LEU A 456 -0.35 16.74 20.69
C LEU A 456 -1.62 16.41 21.47
N VAL A 457 -1.53 16.16 22.78
CA VAL A 457 -2.72 15.92 23.62
C VAL A 457 -3.59 17.18 23.71
N ALA A 458 -3.00 18.37 23.81
CA ALA A 458 -3.72 19.64 23.80
C ALA A 458 -4.39 19.92 22.44
N GLU A 459 -3.71 19.63 21.33
CA GLU A 459 -4.31 19.72 19.99
C GLU A 459 -5.46 18.73 19.83
N HIS A 460 -5.30 17.49 20.29
CA HIS A 460 -6.36 16.49 20.32
C HIS A 460 -7.57 16.96 21.12
N ALA A 461 -7.37 17.49 22.33
CA ALA A 461 -8.45 18.03 23.16
C ALA A 461 -9.19 19.19 22.46
N ARG A 462 -8.46 20.09 21.78
CA ARG A 462 -9.04 21.21 21.02
C ARG A 462 -9.85 20.74 19.81
N GLU A 463 -9.28 19.84 19.00
CA GLU A 463 -9.90 19.36 17.77
C GLU A 463 -11.11 18.47 18.05
N THR A 464 -10.97 17.54 19.00
CA THR A 464 -12.01 16.55 19.30
C THR A 464 -12.99 17.00 20.37
N GLN A 465 -12.66 18.00 21.19
CA GLN A 465 -13.40 18.34 22.42
C GLN A 465 -13.51 17.14 23.39
N SER A 466 -12.52 16.24 23.37
CA SER A 466 -12.44 15.12 24.31
C SER A 466 -12.29 15.63 25.75
N ARG A 467 -13.26 15.28 26.59
CA ARG A 467 -13.22 15.59 28.04
C ARG A 467 -12.08 14.86 28.73
N PHE A 468 -11.80 13.63 28.31
CA PHE A 468 -10.73 12.82 28.88
C PHE A 468 -9.35 13.44 28.59
N ALA A 469 -9.08 13.79 27.33
CA ALA A 469 -7.83 14.44 26.98
C ALA A 469 -7.68 15.83 27.65
N ALA A 470 -8.78 16.59 27.76
CA ALA A 470 -8.77 17.86 28.48
C ALA A 470 -8.42 17.68 29.97
N ALA A 471 -8.91 16.62 30.62
CA ALA A 471 -8.55 16.30 31.99
C ALA A 471 -7.05 15.98 32.13
N LEU A 472 -6.50 15.16 31.22
CA LEU A 472 -5.05 14.88 31.20
C LEU A 472 -4.19 16.14 31.06
N VAL A 473 -4.64 17.11 30.26
CA VAL A 473 -3.92 18.39 30.09
C VAL A 473 -4.02 19.25 31.36
N ASN A 474 -5.18 19.26 32.03
CA ASN A 474 -5.38 20.03 33.26
C ASN A 474 -4.53 19.48 34.42
N ASP A 475 -4.46 18.15 34.56
CA ASP A 475 -3.75 17.46 35.63
C ASP A 475 -2.37 16.92 35.19
N TRP A 476 -1.78 17.54 34.16
CA TRP A 476 -0.58 17.05 33.46
C TRP A 476 0.58 16.67 34.39
N ALA A 477 0.79 17.44 35.46
CA ALA A 477 1.88 17.20 36.41
C ALA A 477 1.76 15.83 37.12
N LEU A 478 0.53 15.36 37.36
CA LEU A 478 0.25 14.05 37.93
C LEU A 478 0.30 12.98 36.84
N GLU A 479 -0.31 13.26 35.69
CA GLU A 479 -0.55 12.25 34.66
C GLU A 479 0.68 11.91 33.81
N ARG A 480 1.65 12.83 33.68
CA ARG A 480 2.88 12.61 32.89
C ARG A 480 3.64 11.34 33.29
N GLY A 481 3.55 10.92 34.56
CA GLY A 481 4.24 9.75 35.08
C GLY A 481 3.70 8.43 34.56
N HIS A 482 2.46 8.42 34.07
CA HIS A 482 1.79 7.21 33.56
C HIS A 482 2.06 6.95 32.06
N PHE A 483 2.76 7.85 31.38
CA PHE A 483 3.13 7.64 29.98
C PHE A 483 4.39 6.78 29.83
N TRP A 484 4.33 5.85 28.88
CA TRP A 484 5.48 5.17 28.30
C TRP A 484 5.85 5.83 26.98
N GLN A 485 7.11 6.19 26.80
CA GLN A 485 7.71 6.54 25.52
C GLN A 485 8.32 5.29 24.91
N VAL A 486 7.89 4.95 23.70
CA VAL A 486 8.32 3.76 22.94
C VAL A 486 9.12 4.21 21.72
N VAL A 487 10.33 3.66 21.59
CA VAL A 487 11.31 4.11 20.59
C VAL A 487 12.03 2.90 19.98
N PRO A 488 12.24 2.86 18.65
CA PRO A 488 13.02 1.80 18.01
C PRO A 488 14.48 1.80 18.43
N LYS A 489 15.04 0.61 18.67
CA LYS A 489 16.46 0.42 19.04
C LYS A 489 17.40 1.00 17.99
N GLU A 490 17.10 0.77 16.72
CA GLU A 490 17.92 1.23 15.59
C GLU A 490 17.95 2.75 15.44
N MET A 491 16.93 3.46 15.94
CA MET A 491 16.84 4.91 15.85
C MET A 491 17.61 5.64 16.94
N LEU A 492 17.94 4.98 18.06
CA LEU A 492 18.57 5.63 19.22
C LEU A 492 19.82 6.49 18.87
N PRO A 493 20.75 6.03 18.01
CA PRO A 493 21.92 6.82 17.64
C PRO A 493 21.62 8.01 16.72
N PHE A 494 20.42 8.03 16.12
CA PHE A 494 20.01 9.01 15.10
C PHE A 494 18.93 9.97 15.59
N LEU A 495 18.51 9.88 16.85
CA LEU A 495 17.57 10.83 17.42
C LEU A 495 18.23 12.21 17.53
N GLU A 496 17.58 13.21 16.97
CA GLU A 496 18.00 14.60 17.11
C GLU A 496 17.93 15.07 18.57
N HIS A 497 16.92 14.61 19.31
CA HIS A 497 16.71 14.90 20.72
C HIS A 497 16.87 13.64 21.57
N PRO A 498 17.81 13.62 22.53
CA PRO A 498 18.00 12.49 23.44
C PRO A 498 16.73 12.12 24.19
N LEU A 499 16.69 10.87 24.61
CA LEU A 499 15.58 10.30 25.37
C LEU A 499 15.56 10.72 26.86
N SER A 500 16.64 11.32 27.35
CA SER A 500 16.78 11.81 28.71
C SER A 500 17.61 13.10 28.71
N ASP A 501 17.20 14.07 29.54
CA ASP A 501 17.96 15.32 29.74
C ASP A 501 19.09 15.13 30.78
N ALA A 502 19.16 13.98 31.45
CA ALA A 502 20.26 13.67 32.34
C ALA A 502 21.56 13.57 31.54
N VAL A 503 22.58 14.32 31.95
CA VAL A 503 23.92 14.26 31.35
C VAL A 503 24.46 12.82 31.49
N PRO A 504 24.89 12.15 30.41
CA PRO A 504 25.47 10.83 30.53
C PRO A 504 26.68 10.88 31.47
N ALA A 505 26.73 9.98 32.45
CA ALA A 505 27.76 9.93 33.49
C ALA A 505 29.19 9.78 32.94
N GLU A 506 29.36 9.46 31.66
CA GLU A 506 30.67 9.31 31.00
C GLU A 506 31.29 10.63 30.51
N ALA A 507 30.63 11.79 30.66
CA ALA A 507 31.20 13.09 30.30
C ALA A 507 32.01 13.79 31.43
N VAL A 508 32.20 13.14 32.60
CA VAL A 508 32.88 13.75 33.78
C VAL A 508 34.24 13.11 34.11
N ALA A 509 34.78 12.22 33.28
CA ALA A 509 36.08 11.61 33.53
C ALA A 509 37.03 11.69 32.31
N ALA A 510 37.53 12.89 32.01
CA ALA A 510 38.81 13.04 31.32
C ALA A 510 39.82 13.65 32.33
N PRO A 511 40.90 12.94 32.71
CA PRO A 511 41.91 13.49 33.59
C PRO A 511 42.63 14.64 32.89
N ALA A 512 42.90 15.71 33.64
CA ALA A 512 43.74 16.81 33.21
C ALA A 512 45.10 16.29 32.72
N ALA A 513 45.33 16.34 31.41
CA ALA A 513 46.65 16.12 30.84
C ALA A 513 47.60 17.22 31.33
N SER A 514 48.45 16.84 32.28
CA SER A 514 49.61 17.58 32.74
C SER A 514 50.46 18.03 31.55
N LYS A 515 50.51 19.35 31.32
CA LYS A 515 51.60 20.00 30.60
C LYS A 515 52.90 19.77 31.38
N ARG A 516 53.88 19.11 30.78
CA ARG A 516 55.31 19.37 31.04
C ARG A 516 56.15 19.03 29.81
N ALA A 517 57.21 19.83 29.69
CA ALA A 517 58.09 20.07 28.56
C ALA A 517 58.90 18.86 28.10
#